data_AF-A0A6P1CZ44-F1
#
_entry.id   AF-A0A6P1CZ44-F1
#
_cell.length_a   1.000
_cell.length_b   1.000
_cell.length_c   1.000
_cell.angle_alpha   90.00
_cell.angle_beta   90.00
_cell.angle_gamma   90.00
#
_symmetry.space_group_name_H-M   'P 1'
#
loop_
_entity.id
_entity.type
_entity.pdbx_description
1 polymer ?
#
loop_
_entity_poly.entity_id
_entity_poly.type
_entity_poly.pdbx_seq_one_letter_code
_entity_poly.pdbx_strand_id
1 'polypeptide(L)'
;MIRTSAAIAASACALALFVAGCEDETTSSVSQTTAATSASATATASGSETSDAAAPSTDDKGEMSLDSVKVSSFVIGYKQAFPSLAEGRSDEEIGEIFTETCEDIHEGKAEDEILTEVSNRTKNGRGSASPEESKAIYEMIKVLC
;
A
#
# COMPACT_ATOMS: atom_id res chain seq x y z
N MET A 1 -4.70 47.98 -11.00
CA MET A 1 -3.69 48.25 -9.95
C MET A 1 -3.04 46.93 -9.61
N ILE A 2 -1.85 46.71 -10.16
CA ILE A 2 -1.07 45.47 -10.01
C ILE A 2 -0.23 45.65 -8.75
N ARG A 3 -0.28 44.68 -7.82
CA ARG A 3 0.62 44.65 -6.66
C ARG A 3 1.69 43.61 -6.91
N THR A 4 2.91 44.13 -7.03
CA THR A 4 4.19 43.48 -7.31
C THR A 4 4.92 43.13 -6.01
N SER A 5 5.80 42.12 -6.10
CA SER A 5 6.96 41.82 -5.22
C SER A 5 6.64 41.11 -3.89
N ALA A 6 7.32 40.01 -3.49
CA ALA A 6 8.75 39.76 -3.60
C ALA A 6 9.14 38.28 -3.81
N ALA A 7 10.31 38.10 -4.39
CA ALA A 7 11.01 36.85 -4.65
C ALA A 7 11.95 36.46 -3.50
N ILE A 8 12.18 35.14 -3.34
CA ILE A 8 13.38 34.47 -2.78
C ILE A 8 13.42 33.12 -3.54
N ALA A 9 14.28 32.92 -4.55
CA ALA A 9 15.73 32.66 -4.53
C ALA A 9 16.11 31.21 -4.15
N ALA A 10 16.40 30.43 -5.20
CA ALA A 10 17.48 29.45 -5.38
C ALA A 10 17.84 28.43 -4.26
N SER A 11 17.71 27.13 -4.60
CA SER A 11 18.70 26.07 -4.31
C SER A 11 18.34 24.82 -5.14
N ALA A 12 19.01 24.55 -6.26
CA ALA A 12 20.26 23.79 -6.42
C ALA A 12 20.14 22.27 -6.14
N CYS A 13 20.21 21.52 -7.25
CA CYS A 13 20.56 20.11 -7.49
C CYS A 13 20.79 19.16 -6.29
N ALA A 14 20.08 18.02 -6.32
CA ALA A 14 20.69 16.69 -6.13
C ALA A 14 19.82 15.59 -6.79
N LEU A 15 20.16 15.26 -8.03
CA LEU A 15 19.89 13.96 -8.64
C LEU A 15 20.86 12.93 -8.05
N ALA A 16 20.42 11.66 -8.02
CA ALA A 16 21.18 10.43 -7.78
C ALA A 16 21.48 10.03 -6.31
N LEU A 17 20.62 9.15 -5.78
CA LEU A 17 21.12 7.96 -5.10
C LEU A 17 20.83 6.76 -6.00
N PHE A 18 21.91 6.39 -6.68
CA PHE A 18 22.03 5.25 -7.56
C PHE A 18 22.06 3.96 -6.73
N VAL A 19 21.35 2.95 -7.23
CA VAL A 19 21.57 1.53 -6.99
C VAL A 19 23.06 1.19 -7.18
N ALA A 20 23.70 0.62 -6.15
CA ALA A 20 24.90 -0.22 -6.22
C ALA A 20 25.07 -0.88 -4.84
N GLY A 21 24.78 -2.17 -4.66
CA GLY A 21 25.70 -3.31 -4.92
C GLY A 21 25.92 -4.01 -3.57
N CYS A 22 26.34 -5.26 -3.39
CA CYS A 22 26.76 -6.44 -4.17
C CYS A 22 26.71 -7.59 -3.13
N GLU A 23 26.16 -8.77 -3.40
CA GLU A 23 26.86 -9.98 -3.91
C GLU A 23 27.97 -10.56 -3.00
N ASP A 24 27.61 -11.67 -2.34
CA ASP A 24 28.19 -13.03 -2.32
C ASP A 24 29.47 -13.47 -1.53
N GLU A 25 29.21 -14.51 -0.69
CA GLU A 25 29.95 -15.70 -0.22
C GLU A 25 31.27 -15.73 0.62
N THR A 26 31.24 -16.68 1.58
CA THR A 26 32.30 -17.60 2.08
C THR A 26 33.16 -17.25 3.33
N THR A 27 32.71 -17.82 4.45
CA THR A 27 33.44 -18.61 5.47
C THR A 27 34.07 -18.01 6.75
N SER A 28 33.74 -18.73 7.83
CA SER A 28 34.50 -19.05 9.05
C SER A 28 34.51 -18.10 10.26
N SER A 29 33.60 -18.44 11.18
CA SER A 29 33.82 -18.78 12.60
C SER A 29 34.90 -18.06 13.42
N VAL A 30 34.45 -17.48 14.54
CA VAL A 30 35.02 -17.84 15.85
C VAL A 30 33.92 -17.90 16.91
N SER A 31 33.73 -19.09 17.47
CA SER A 31 33.04 -19.31 18.74
C SER A 31 34.02 -19.07 19.88
N GLN A 32 33.55 -18.51 21.00
CA GLN A 32 33.80 -19.11 22.32
C GLN A 32 32.85 -18.59 23.41
N THR A 33 31.93 -19.50 23.73
CA THR A 33 31.14 -19.78 24.95
C THR A 33 32.01 -19.84 26.21
N THR A 34 31.59 -19.35 27.39
CA THR A 34 31.02 -20.08 28.57
C THR A 34 31.08 -19.15 29.80
N ALA A 35 30.27 -19.20 30.86
CA ALA A 35 29.01 -19.87 31.25
C ALA A 35 28.51 -19.15 32.54
N ALA A 36 27.24 -18.74 32.61
CA ALA A 36 26.15 -19.38 33.37
C ALA A 36 25.95 -18.88 34.83
N THR A 37 24.82 -18.22 35.09
CA THR A 37 23.64 -18.80 35.80
C THR A 37 22.80 -17.64 36.39
N SER A 38 21.69 -17.26 35.75
CA SER A 38 20.32 -17.76 35.94
C SER A 38 19.51 -16.93 36.94
N ALA A 39 18.71 -16.01 36.39
CA ALA A 39 17.38 -15.69 36.89
C ALA A 39 16.46 -15.48 35.66
N SER A 40 15.76 -16.56 35.33
CA SER A 40 14.44 -16.72 34.68
C SER A 40 13.83 -15.46 34.04
N ALA A 41 13.78 -15.36 32.70
CA ALA A 41 12.68 -15.84 31.83
C ALA A 41 11.33 -15.18 32.19
N THR A 42 10.76 -14.28 31.39
CA THR A 42 10.54 -14.35 29.93
C THR A 42 10.91 -13.04 29.22
N ALA A 43 11.95 -13.11 28.40
CA ALA A 43 12.03 -12.31 27.18
C ALA A 43 11.69 -13.26 26.03
N THR A 44 10.69 -12.90 25.23
CA THR A 44 10.59 -13.35 23.84
C THR A 44 10.41 -12.08 23.02
N ALA A 45 11.46 -11.77 22.24
CA ALA A 45 11.46 -11.16 20.90
C ALA A 45 10.24 -10.30 20.52
N SER A 46 10.31 -9.01 20.17
CA SER A 46 11.25 -8.36 19.25
C SER A 46 11.69 -9.31 18.13
N GLY A 47 10.80 -9.48 17.14
CA GLY A 47 11.03 -10.34 15.97
C GLY A 47 10.01 -11.46 15.81
N SER A 48 8.75 -11.10 15.55
CA SER A 48 7.88 -11.85 14.64
C SER A 48 7.45 -10.79 13.63
N GLU A 49 7.89 -10.75 12.38
CA GLU A 49 7.82 -11.87 11.43
C GLU A 49 6.62 -12.78 11.74
N THR A 50 5.45 -12.16 11.87
CA THR A 50 4.28 -12.75 11.24
C THR A 50 4.21 -12.10 9.86
N SER A 51 5.09 -12.58 8.99
CA SER A 51 4.64 -12.80 7.63
C SER A 51 3.49 -13.79 7.76
N ASP A 52 2.27 -13.29 7.98
CA ASP A 52 1.09 -13.92 7.39
C ASP A 52 1.11 -13.59 5.89
N ALA A 53 2.22 -13.97 5.25
CA ALA A 53 2.18 -14.46 3.91
C ALA A 53 1.52 -15.83 4.08
N ALA A 54 0.19 -15.85 4.04
CA ALA A 54 -0.52 -17.01 3.58
C ALA A 54 0.08 -17.35 2.21
N ALA A 55 1.11 -18.20 2.23
CA ALA A 55 1.67 -18.80 1.04
C ALA A 55 0.50 -19.54 0.38
N PRO A 56 0.10 -19.21 -0.86
CA PRO A 56 -0.90 -20.01 -1.54
C PRO A 56 -0.31 -21.41 -1.70
N SER A 57 -1.00 -22.40 -1.15
CA SER A 57 -0.69 -23.81 -1.34
C SER A 57 -0.59 -24.10 -2.83
N THR A 58 0.61 -24.53 -3.24
CA THR A 58 1.01 -24.79 -4.61
C THR A 58 0.37 -26.07 -5.16
N ASP A 59 -0.95 -26.10 -5.36
CA ASP A 59 -1.64 -27.19 -6.03
C ASP A 59 -2.95 -26.70 -6.67
N ASP A 60 -2.88 -26.00 -7.81
CA ASP A 60 -3.75 -26.26 -8.95
C ASP A 60 -3.25 -25.52 -10.21
N LYS A 61 -3.33 -26.19 -11.34
CA LYS A 61 -2.87 -25.70 -12.63
C LYS A 61 -4.01 -24.90 -13.28
N GLY A 62 -4.23 -23.66 -12.85
CA GLY A 62 -5.23 -22.79 -13.46
C GLY A 62 -5.28 -21.43 -12.79
N GLU A 63 -4.92 -20.37 -13.52
CA GLU A 63 -5.39 -18.99 -13.29
C GLU A 63 -5.69 -18.64 -11.82
N MET A 64 -4.66 -18.52 -10.96
CA MET A 64 -4.83 -17.80 -9.69
C MET A 64 -5.49 -16.47 -10.04
N SER A 65 -6.73 -16.25 -9.60
CA SER A 65 -7.59 -15.18 -10.09
C SER A 65 -6.83 -13.87 -10.02
N LEU A 66 -6.41 -13.35 -11.18
CA LEU A 66 -5.60 -12.13 -11.27
C LEU A 66 -6.32 -10.98 -10.55
N ASP A 67 -7.64 -11.03 -10.50
CA ASP A 67 -8.52 -10.14 -9.75
C ASP A 67 -8.25 -10.13 -8.25
N SER A 68 -7.98 -11.28 -7.62
CA SER A 68 -7.63 -11.33 -6.19
C SER A 68 -6.29 -10.65 -5.90
N VAL A 69 -5.32 -10.80 -6.80
CA VAL A 69 -4.02 -10.13 -6.69
C VAL A 69 -4.16 -8.62 -6.93
N LYS A 70 -4.96 -8.20 -7.92
CA LYS A 70 -5.28 -6.80 -8.20
C LYS A 70 -5.98 -6.13 -7.01
N VAL A 71 -6.99 -6.78 -6.44
CA VAL A 71 -7.71 -6.32 -5.24
C VAL A 71 -6.74 -6.16 -4.07
N SER A 72 -5.92 -7.18 -3.79
CA SER A 72 -4.94 -7.12 -2.70
C SER A 72 -3.91 -5.98 -2.91
N SER A 73 -3.44 -5.79 -4.14
CA SER A 73 -2.52 -4.71 -4.51
C SER A 73 -3.17 -3.33 -4.33
N PHE A 74 -4.44 -3.19 -4.71
CA PHE A 74 -5.22 -1.98 -4.47
C PHE A 74 -5.39 -1.71 -2.99
N VAL A 75 -5.79 -2.68 -2.18
CA VAL A 75 -6.00 -2.51 -0.73
C VAL A 75 -4.72 -2.02 -0.06
N ILE A 76 -3.57 -2.63 -0.37
CA ILE A 76 -2.28 -2.20 0.17
C ILE A 76 -1.97 -0.76 -0.26
N GLY A 77 -2.10 -0.44 -1.55
CA GLY A 77 -1.86 0.90 -2.06
C GLY A 77 -2.80 1.94 -1.45
N TYR A 78 -4.07 1.61 -1.31
CA TYR A 78 -5.11 2.46 -0.74
C TYR A 78 -4.82 2.80 0.72
N LYS A 79 -4.47 1.79 1.54
CA LYS A 79 -4.13 2.00 2.96
C LYS A 79 -2.89 2.87 3.14
N GLN A 80 -1.93 2.78 2.21
CA GLN A 80 -0.71 3.58 2.23
C GLN A 80 -0.94 5.02 1.75
N ALA A 81 -1.76 5.21 0.71
CA ALA A 81 -2.03 6.53 0.13
C ALA A 81 -3.11 7.33 0.89
N PHE A 82 -4.10 6.63 1.46
CA PHE A 82 -5.28 7.22 2.10
C PHE A 82 -5.53 6.65 3.50
N PRO A 83 -4.58 6.76 4.44
CA PRO A 83 -4.70 6.13 5.76
C PRO A 83 -5.92 6.62 6.55
N SER A 84 -6.34 7.87 6.36
CA SER A 84 -7.55 8.43 6.99
C SER A 84 -8.85 7.84 6.46
N LEU A 85 -8.89 7.43 5.19
CA LEU A 85 -10.07 6.82 4.57
C LEU A 85 -10.12 5.30 4.82
N ALA A 86 -8.96 4.68 5.02
CA ALA A 86 -8.85 3.27 5.40
C ALA A 86 -9.12 3.02 6.90
N GLU A 87 -9.03 4.06 7.73
CA GLU A 87 -9.22 3.91 9.18
C GLU A 87 -10.60 3.34 9.50
N GLY A 88 -10.62 2.26 10.27
CA GLY A 88 -11.85 1.59 10.69
C GLY A 88 -12.51 0.72 9.61
N ARG A 89 -11.89 0.52 8.45
CA ARG A 89 -12.37 -0.37 7.39
C ARG A 89 -11.58 -1.68 7.34
N SER A 90 -12.25 -2.76 6.96
CA SER A 90 -11.59 -4.03 6.65
C SER A 90 -10.98 -4.02 5.25
N ASP A 91 -10.10 -4.99 5.00
CA ASP A 91 -9.48 -5.16 3.68
C ASP A 91 -10.52 -5.59 2.64
N GLU A 92 -11.56 -6.34 3.04
CA GLU A 92 -12.71 -6.65 2.19
C GLU A 92 -13.49 -5.38 1.82
N GLU A 93 -13.81 -4.52 2.79
CA GLU A 93 -14.55 -3.27 2.52
C GLU A 93 -13.78 -2.30 1.63
N ILE A 94 -12.43 -2.33 1.68
CA ILE A 94 -11.59 -1.55 0.77
C ILE A 94 -11.55 -2.24 -0.61
N GLY A 95 -11.46 -3.56 -0.65
CA GLY A 95 -11.50 -4.34 -1.88
C GLY A 95 -12.81 -4.19 -2.65
N GLU A 96 -13.94 -4.03 -1.97
CA GLU A 96 -15.24 -3.77 -2.61
C GLU A 96 -15.25 -2.44 -3.38
N ILE A 97 -14.54 -1.40 -2.88
CA ILE A 97 -14.40 -0.12 -3.61
C ILE A 97 -13.76 -0.38 -4.98
N PHE A 98 -12.76 -1.25 -5.03
CA PHE A 98 -12.09 -1.61 -6.27
C PHE A 98 -13.02 -2.37 -7.21
N THR A 99 -13.67 -3.44 -6.73
CA THR A 99 -14.48 -4.30 -7.58
C THR A 99 -15.70 -3.56 -8.14
N GLU A 100 -16.41 -2.80 -7.30
CA GLU A 100 -17.59 -2.03 -7.75
C GLU A 100 -17.19 -0.93 -8.74
N THR A 101 -16.08 -0.23 -8.49
CA THR A 101 -15.61 0.82 -9.39
C THR A 101 -15.14 0.25 -10.73
N CYS A 102 -14.51 -0.94 -10.74
CA CYS A 102 -14.18 -1.62 -11.99
C CYS A 102 -15.44 -2.02 -12.77
N GLU A 103 -16.48 -2.50 -12.08
CA GLU A 103 -17.78 -2.80 -12.70
C GLU A 103 -18.35 -1.55 -13.39
N ASP A 104 -18.40 -0.40 -12.71
CA ASP A 104 -18.89 0.85 -13.29
C ASP A 104 -18.09 1.31 -14.52
N ILE A 105 -16.76 1.11 -14.49
CA ILE A 105 -15.88 1.41 -15.62
C ILE A 105 -16.20 0.50 -16.81
N HIS A 106 -16.38 -0.81 -16.56
CA HIS A 106 -16.70 -1.80 -17.58
C HIS A 106 -18.11 -1.60 -18.15
N GLU A 107 -19.06 -1.12 -17.35
CA GLU A 107 -20.39 -0.69 -17.78
C GLU A 107 -20.36 0.58 -18.64
N GLY A 108 -19.25 1.31 -18.66
CA GLY A 108 -19.07 2.53 -19.44
C GLY A 108 -19.77 3.74 -18.82
N LYS A 109 -19.93 3.77 -17.50
CA LYS A 109 -20.44 4.95 -16.78
C LYS A 109 -19.55 6.17 -17.01
N ALA A 110 -20.14 7.36 -16.88
CA ALA A 110 -19.39 8.60 -17.03
C ALA A 110 -18.39 8.77 -15.88
N GLU A 111 -17.20 9.31 -16.16
CA GLU A 111 -16.15 9.47 -15.13
C GLU A 111 -16.63 10.30 -13.94
N ASP A 112 -17.42 11.36 -14.17
CA ASP A 112 -17.96 12.20 -13.09
C ASP A 112 -18.96 11.44 -12.19
N GLU A 113 -19.71 10.51 -12.76
CA GLU A 113 -20.59 9.61 -12.02
C GLU A 113 -19.77 8.63 -11.17
N ILE A 114 -18.77 7.99 -11.77
CA ILE A 114 -17.87 7.06 -11.07
C ILE A 114 -17.13 7.76 -9.93
N LEU A 115 -16.63 8.99 -10.14
CA LEU A 115 -15.96 9.76 -9.10
C LEU A 115 -16.89 10.08 -7.92
N THR A 116 -18.16 10.34 -8.21
CA THR A 116 -19.19 10.55 -7.17
C THR A 116 -19.47 9.26 -6.40
N GLU A 117 -19.56 8.12 -7.09
CA GLU A 117 -19.74 6.81 -6.49
C GLU A 117 -18.52 6.42 -5.63
N VAL A 118 -17.29 6.61 -6.12
CA VAL A 118 -16.04 6.41 -5.36
C VAL A 118 -16.03 7.26 -4.09
N SER A 119 -16.38 8.55 -4.16
CA SER A 119 -16.46 9.41 -2.97
C SER A 119 -17.47 8.90 -1.93
N ASN A 120 -18.57 8.30 -2.39
CA ASN A 120 -19.57 7.69 -1.50
C ASN A 120 -19.11 6.35 -0.92
N ARG A 121 -18.54 5.46 -1.74
CA ARG A 121 -17.99 4.16 -1.31
C ARG A 121 -16.84 4.31 -0.33
N THR A 122 -16.09 5.40 -0.42
CA THR A 122 -14.95 5.71 0.46
C THR A 122 -15.37 6.31 1.81
N LYS A 123 -16.66 6.62 2.01
CA LYS A 123 -17.15 7.14 3.29
C LYS A 123 -16.81 6.21 4.44
N ASN A 124 -16.29 6.79 5.50
CA ASN A 124 -16.09 6.14 6.79
C ASN A 124 -16.56 7.07 7.93
N GLY A 125 -16.32 6.67 9.18
CA GLY A 125 -16.65 7.46 10.38
C GLY A 125 -15.94 8.83 10.47
N ARG A 126 -15.02 9.15 9.56
CA ARG A 126 -14.25 10.39 9.51
C ARG A 126 -14.63 11.31 8.34
N GLY A 127 -15.37 10.81 7.35
CA GLY A 127 -15.82 11.59 6.18
C GLY A 127 -15.78 10.78 4.89
N SER A 128 -16.06 11.46 3.77
CA SER A 128 -15.89 10.96 2.40
C SER A 128 -14.56 11.42 1.82
N ALA A 129 -14.06 10.72 0.79
CA ALA A 129 -12.95 11.22 -0.01
C ALA A 129 -13.29 12.59 -0.62
N SER A 130 -12.33 13.52 -0.58
CA SER A 130 -12.37 14.77 -1.33
C SER A 130 -12.41 14.50 -2.85
N PRO A 131 -12.74 15.50 -3.69
CA PRO A 131 -12.72 15.35 -5.14
C PRO A 131 -11.35 14.90 -5.67
N GLU A 132 -10.26 15.44 -5.10
CA GLU A 132 -8.90 15.10 -5.46
C GLU A 132 -8.54 13.67 -5.06
N GLU A 133 -8.92 13.24 -3.85
CA GLU A 133 -8.73 11.86 -3.40
C GLU A 133 -9.56 10.87 -4.22
N SER A 134 -10.82 11.20 -4.52
CA SER A 134 -11.70 10.36 -5.33
C SER A 134 -11.12 10.14 -6.73
N LYS A 135 -10.53 11.19 -7.32
CA LYS A 135 -9.84 11.08 -8.59
C LYS A 135 -8.59 10.22 -8.51
N ALA A 136 -7.78 10.39 -7.46
CA ALA A 136 -6.59 9.56 -7.27
C ALA A 136 -6.94 8.07 -7.08
N ILE A 137 -8.01 7.77 -6.33
CA ILE A 137 -8.51 6.42 -6.13
C ILE A 137 -9.03 5.83 -7.44
N TYR A 138 -9.84 6.59 -8.20
CA TYR A 138 -10.30 6.19 -9.53
C TYR A 138 -9.14 5.83 -10.47
N GLU A 139 -8.09 6.66 -10.54
CA GLU A 139 -6.93 6.39 -11.40
C GLU A 139 -6.16 5.14 -10.96
N MET A 140 -6.01 4.90 -9.65
CA MET A 140 -5.41 3.66 -9.14
C MET A 140 -6.22 2.43 -9.56
N ILE A 141 -7.55 2.51 -9.49
CA ILE A 141 -8.46 1.42 -9.84
C ILE A 141 -8.42 1.17 -11.35
N LYS A 142 -8.55 2.24 -12.15
CA LYS A 142 -8.60 2.18 -13.62
C LYS A 142 -7.40 1.47 -14.25
N VAL A 143 -6.20 1.66 -13.70
CA VAL A 143 -4.97 1.00 -14.19
C VAL A 143 -4.99 -0.51 -13.95
N LEU A 144 -5.78 -0.97 -12.98
CA LEU A 144 -5.82 -2.34 -12.49
C LEU A 144 -7.05 -3.14 -12.95
N CYS A 145 -8.10 -2.52 -13.52
CA CYS A 145 -9.39 -3.17 -13.85
C CYS A 145 -9.40 -4.26 -14.95
#